data_AF-A0A922L185-F1
#
_entry.id   AF-A0A922L185-F1
#
_cell.length_a   1.000
_cell.length_b   1.000
_cell.length_c   1.000
_cell.angle_alpha   90.00
_cell.angle_beta   90.00
_cell.angle_gamma   90.00
#
_symmetry.space_group_name_H-M   'P 1'
#
loop_
_entity.id
_entity.type
_entity.pdbx_description
1 polymer ?
#
loop_
_entity_poly.entity_id
_entity_poly.type
_entity_poly.pdbx_seq_one_letter_code
_entity_poly.pdbx_strand_id
1 'polypeptide(L)'
;MGAFRKSVQQTQDISDQMLMKPMAVMNPSLFNMIINTCLVDLLPAISHYLSIKNDDSQNKDETMKCQLFDPRRSRNWKRILSSMKIYLTDILKMISSLSIEARLSFERHVLELLPYYQVFPHLLKRIIRYSIQEWHSSQEERSRVLSFLILYRAIRVIRSNKNHMTHTELQTLINHLLRQLYMTYAVTSKNNQ
;
A
#
# COMPACT_ATOMS: atom_id res chain seq x y z
N MET A 1 -43.24 35.60 8.41
CA MET A 1 -42.51 34.47 7.77
C MET A 1 -41.29 34.91 6.93
N GLY A 2 -40.72 36.11 7.10
CA GLY A 2 -39.53 36.56 6.33
C GLY A 2 -38.21 36.55 7.11
N ALA A 3 -38.25 36.73 8.43
CA ALA A 3 -37.05 36.81 9.27
C ALA A 3 -36.37 35.44 9.47
N PHE A 4 -37.15 34.37 9.68
CA PHE A 4 -36.62 33.02 9.89
C PHE A 4 -35.86 32.49 8.66
N ARG A 5 -36.34 32.79 7.46
CA ARG A 5 -35.69 32.36 6.20
C ARG A 5 -34.35 33.08 5.97
N LYS A 6 -34.22 34.34 6.40
CA LYS A 6 -32.97 35.10 6.31
C LYS A 6 -31.94 34.65 7.35
N SER A 7 -32.36 34.26 8.55
CA SER A 7 -31.45 33.71 9.57
C SER A 7 -30.88 32.34 9.20
N VAL A 8 -31.65 31.48 8.51
CA VAL A 8 -31.15 30.17 8.05
C VAL A 8 -30.12 30.32 6.92
N GLN A 9 -30.26 31.30 6.03
CA GLN A 9 -29.26 31.57 4.98
C GLN A 9 -27.93 32.09 5.54
N GLN A 10 -27.94 32.92 6.59
CA GLN A 10 -26.70 33.42 7.20
C GLN A 10 -25.86 32.31 7.87
N THR A 11 -26.46 31.22 8.34
CA THR A 11 -25.72 30.07 8.86
C THR A 11 -25.20 29.13 7.77
N GLN A 12 -25.75 29.21 6.55
CA GLN A 12 -25.30 28.37 5.42
C GLN A 12 -24.09 29.00 4.69
N ASP A 13 -24.04 30.32 4.57
CA ASP A 13 -23.00 30.99 3.76
C ASP A 13 -21.66 31.20 4.49
N ILE A 14 -21.63 31.23 5.82
CA ILE A 14 -20.41 31.53 6.61
C ILE A 14 -19.52 30.28 6.80
N SER A 15 -20.10 29.08 6.88
CA SER A 15 -19.34 27.84 7.10
C SER A 15 -18.78 27.24 5.81
N ASP A 16 -19.44 27.43 4.67
CA ASP A 16 -19.07 26.76 3.42
C ASP A 16 -18.00 27.51 2.62
N GLN A 17 -17.81 28.81 2.85
CA GLN A 17 -16.69 29.55 2.24
C GLN A 17 -15.33 29.28 2.89
N MET A 18 -15.30 28.83 4.16
CA MET A 18 -14.03 28.45 4.82
C MET A 18 -13.56 27.03 4.43
N LEU A 19 -14.46 26.18 3.94
CA LEU A 19 -14.19 24.80 3.52
C LEU A 19 -13.86 24.65 2.02
N MET A 20 -14.01 25.72 1.24
CA MET A 20 -13.71 25.78 -0.19
C MET A 20 -12.58 26.78 -0.50
N LYS A 21 -11.61 26.94 0.40
CA LYS A 21 -10.31 27.44 -0.05
C LYS A 21 -9.68 26.30 -0.87
N PRO A 22 -9.47 26.43 -2.19
CA PRO A 22 -8.67 25.45 -2.91
C PRO A 22 -7.37 25.36 -2.14
N MET A 23 -7.06 24.16 -1.64
CA MET A 23 -5.89 23.86 -0.84
C MET A 23 -4.73 24.63 -1.46
N ALA A 24 -4.30 25.70 -0.78
CA ALA A 24 -3.38 26.68 -1.36
C ALA A 24 -2.24 25.89 -1.98
N VAL A 25 -2.06 26.05 -3.30
CA VAL A 25 -1.17 25.23 -4.14
C VAL A 25 0.09 24.94 -3.35
N MET A 26 0.15 23.75 -2.75
CA MET A 26 1.28 23.38 -1.92
C MET A 26 2.48 23.45 -2.85
N ASN A 27 3.53 24.16 -2.43
CA ASN A 27 4.74 24.28 -3.24
C ASN A 27 5.15 22.85 -3.68
N PRO A 28 5.22 22.55 -4.99
CA PRO A 28 5.50 21.19 -5.47
C PRO A 28 6.80 20.62 -4.89
N SER A 29 7.77 21.49 -4.60
CA SER A 29 9.01 21.10 -3.93
C SER A 29 8.78 20.61 -2.50
N LEU A 30 7.95 21.32 -1.73
CA LEU A 30 7.59 20.92 -0.37
C LEU A 30 6.80 19.60 -0.38
N PHE A 31 5.85 19.45 -1.31
CA PHE A 31 5.10 18.21 -1.47
C PHE A 31 6.05 17.03 -1.75
N ASN A 32 6.94 17.16 -2.73
CA ASN A 32 7.90 16.11 -3.08
C ASN A 32 8.85 15.80 -1.92
N MET A 33 9.27 16.81 -1.15
CA MET A 33 10.11 16.62 0.03
C MET A 33 9.38 15.79 1.10
N ILE A 34 8.11 16.11 1.38
CA ILE A 34 7.29 15.35 2.33
C ILE A 34 7.13 13.90 1.86
N ILE A 35 6.79 13.69 0.58
CA ILE A 35 6.64 12.34 0.02
C ILE A 35 7.95 11.55 0.14
N ASN A 36 9.09 12.12 -0.26
CA ASN A 36 10.38 11.45 -0.14
C ASN A 36 10.71 11.10 1.32
N THR A 37 10.44 12.02 2.24
CA THR A 37 10.59 11.77 3.69
C THR A 37 9.71 10.61 4.14
N CYS A 38 8.45 10.54 3.69
CA CYS A 38 7.58 9.41 4.00
C CYS A 38 8.09 8.09 3.41
N LEU A 39 8.59 8.10 2.17
CA LEU A 39 9.08 6.88 1.53
C LEU A 39 10.33 6.32 2.21
N VAL A 40 11.17 7.18 2.79
CA VAL A 40 12.47 6.80 3.40
C VAL A 40 12.36 6.59 4.91
N ASP A 41 11.78 7.54 5.64
CA ASP A 41 11.91 7.61 7.11
C ASP A 41 10.71 7.03 7.87
N LEU A 42 9.55 6.89 7.21
CA LEU A 42 8.32 6.48 7.89
C LEU A 42 8.39 5.03 8.40
N LEU A 43 8.85 4.09 7.57
CA LEU A 43 8.94 2.68 7.98
C LEU A 43 9.91 2.49 9.15
N PRO A 44 11.15 3.03 9.10
CA PRO A 44 12.05 3.01 10.23
C PRO A 44 11.40 3.57 11.51
N ALA A 45 10.74 4.73 11.43
CA ALA A 45 10.07 5.34 12.58
C ALA A 45 8.93 4.46 13.14
N ILE A 46 8.09 3.89 12.28
CA ILE A 46 7.01 2.98 12.69
C ILE A 46 7.58 1.70 13.30
N SER A 47 8.63 1.13 12.72
CA SER A 47 9.25 -0.09 13.23
C SER A 47 9.83 0.10 14.64
N HIS A 48 10.47 1.25 14.87
CA HIS A 48 10.97 1.66 16.18
C HIS A 48 9.83 1.88 17.18
N TYR A 49 8.78 2.61 16.78
CA TYR A 49 7.61 2.88 17.63
C TYR A 49 6.83 1.61 18.02
N LEU A 50 6.73 0.64 17.11
CA LEU A 50 6.10 -0.64 17.39
C LEU A 50 6.96 -1.55 18.28
N SER A 51 8.19 -1.13 18.59
CA SER A 51 9.18 -1.89 19.37
C SER A 51 9.24 -3.33 18.86
N ILE A 52 9.41 -3.48 17.54
CA ILE A 52 9.63 -4.78 16.91
C ILE A 52 10.97 -5.27 17.46
N LYS A 53 10.93 -5.93 18.63
CA LYS A 53 12.12 -6.48 19.27
C LYS A 53 12.75 -7.47 18.30
N ASN A 54 14.02 -7.24 17.98
CA ASN A 54 14.94 -8.24 17.49
C ASN A 54 15.12 -9.27 18.59
N ASP A 55 14.14 -10.14 18.80
CA ASP A 55 14.19 -11.16 19.85
C ASP A 55 15.29 -12.18 19.45
N ASP A 56 16.44 -12.00 20.11
CA ASP A 56 17.52 -12.95 20.41
C ASP A 56 17.51 -14.29 19.66
N SER A 57 17.83 -14.25 18.37
CA SER A 57 18.25 -15.46 17.65
C SER A 57 19.19 -15.09 16.52
N GLN A 58 20.46 -15.45 16.72
CA GLN A 58 21.62 -15.36 15.84
C GLN A 58 21.46 -16.09 14.48
N ASN A 59 20.36 -15.89 13.77
CA ASN A 59 20.14 -16.47 12.45
C ASN A 59 19.98 -15.35 11.41
N LYS A 60 21.01 -15.31 10.56
CA LYS A 60 21.18 -14.56 9.31
C LYS A 60 19.84 -14.28 8.61
N ASP A 61 19.70 -13.05 8.11
CA ASP A 61 18.53 -12.44 7.45
C ASP A 61 17.61 -11.60 8.34
N GLU A 62 18.19 -10.67 9.12
CA GLU A 62 17.46 -9.58 9.79
C GLU A 62 16.59 -8.77 8.81
N THR A 63 17.07 -8.59 7.58
CA THR A 63 16.34 -7.95 6.49
C THR A 63 15.12 -8.72 6.03
N MET A 64 15.01 -10.05 6.26
CA MET A 64 13.85 -10.87 5.89
C MET A 64 12.87 -11.08 7.06
N LYS A 65 13.32 -11.04 8.33
CA LYS A 65 12.43 -11.10 9.51
C LYS A 65 11.53 -9.87 9.62
N CYS A 66 12.04 -8.66 9.36
CA CYS A 66 11.23 -7.44 9.30
C CYS A 66 10.13 -7.52 8.22
N GLN A 67 10.29 -8.40 7.23
CA GLN A 67 9.37 -8.55 6.09
C GLN A 67 8.19 -9.48 6.35
N LEU A 68 8.20 -10.25 7.44
CA LEU A 68 7.20 -11.28 7.74
C LEU A 68 6.62 -11.15 9.15
N PHE A 69 6.88 -10.04 9.83
CA PHE A 69 6.32 -9.72 11.14
C PHE A 69 4.81 -9.42 11.06
N ASP A 70 4.06 -9.72 12.13
CA ASP A 70 2.64 -9.35 12.28
C ASP A 70 2.52 -8.12 13.19
N PRO A 71 2.15 -6.93 12.64
CA PRO A 71 1.99 -5.69 13.40
C PRO A 71 1.06 -5.81 14.60
N ARG A 72 0.07 -6.71 14.56
CA ARG A 72 -0.91 -6.90 15.63
C ARG A 72 -0.30 -7.43 16.93
N ARG A 73 0.91 -7.98 16.89
CA ARG A 73 1.63 -8.44 18.08
C ARG A 73 2.14 -7.29 18.94
N SER A 74 2.32 -6.10 18.36
CA SER A 74 2.76 -4.92 19.12
C SER A 74 1.60 -4.32 19.91
N ARG A 75 1.84 -4.00 21.20
CA ARG A 75 0.87 -3.29 22.06
C ARG A 75 0.51 -1.91 21.51
N ASN A 76 1.44 -1.28 20.79
CA ASN A 76 1.30 0.06 20.24
C ASN A 76 0.52 0.11 18.92
N TRP A 77 0.26 -1.04 18.29
CA TRP A 77 -0.40 -1.13 16.98
C TRP A 77 -1.78 -0.47 16.96
N LYS A 78 -2.59 -0.68 18.01
CA LYS A 78 -3.94 -0.11 18.11
C LYS A 78 -3.94 1.42 18.03
N ARG A 79 -2.86 2.08 18.46
CA ARG A 79 -2.75 3.56 18.45
C ARG A 79 -2.52 4.12 17.04
N ILE A 80 -1.81 3.38 16.19
CA ILE A 80 -1.47 3.84 14.82
C ILE A 80 -2.35 3.21 13.74
N LEU A 81 -3.19 2.23 14.09
CA LEU A 81 -4.02 1.46 13.15
C LEU A 81 -4.79 2.35 12.16
N SER A 82 -5.45 3.41 12.66
CA SER A 82 -6.24 4.31 11.82
C SER A 82 -5.36 5.10 10.85
N SER A 83 -4.32 5.76 11.35
CA SER A 83 -3.37 6.52 10.54
C SER A 83 -2.68 5.64 9.51
N MET A 84 -2.32 4.40 9.89
CA MET A 84 -1.72 3.44 8.98
C MET A 84 -2.68 3.05 7.87
N LYS A 85 -3.95 2.77 8.19
CA LYS A 85 -4.97 2.45 7.17
C LYS A 85 -5.12 3.59 6.15
N ILE A 86 -5.13 4.84 6.61
CA ILE A 86 -5.24 6.02 5.75
C ILE A 86 -4.02 6.09 4.83
N TYR A 87 -2.81 6.03 5.40
CA TYR A 87 -1.57 6.06 4.65
C TYR A 87 -1.50 4.98 3.56
N LEU A 88 -1.77 3.72 3.93
CA LEU A 88 -1.80 2.58 3.00
C LEU A 88 -2.84 2.75 1.88
N THR A 89 -3.95 3.43 2.16
CA THR A 89 -4.99 3.72 1.18
C THR A 89 -4.54 4.83 0.22
N ASP A 90 -3.85 5.85 0.72
CA ASP A 90 -3.42 6.99 -0.08
C ASP A 90 -2.24 6.62 -0.98
N ILE A 91 -1.30 5.77 -0.52
CA ILE A 91 -0.26 5.17 -1.38
C ILE A 91 -0.88 4.50 -2.61
N LEU A 92 -1.94 3.71 -2.42
CA LEU A 92 -2.65 3.05 -3.52
C LEU A 92 -3.38 4.01 -4.47
N LYS A 93 -3.83 5.17 -3.99
CA LYS A 93 -4.46 6.20 -4.84
C LYS A 93 -3.40 6.96 -5.64
N MET A 94 -2.26 7.25 -5.02
CA MET A 94 -1.19 8.01 -5.65
C MET A 94 -0.53 7.22 -6.77
N ILE A 95 -0.26 5.93 -6.56
CA ILE A 95 0.52 5.12 -7.51
C ILE A 95 -0.03 5.12 -8.95
N SER A 96 -1.34 5.27 -9.13
CA SER A 96 -2.00 5.31 -10.43
C SER A 96 -1.78 6.61 -11.24
N SER A 97 -1.41 7.71 -10.59
CA SER A 97 -1.25 9.02 -11.24
C SER A 97 0.20 9.51 -11.30
N LEU A 98 1.16 8.66 -10.94
CA LEU A 98 2.58 9.01 -10.90
C LEU A 98 3.29 8.74 -12.24
N SER A 99 4.36 9.53 -12.45
CA SER A 99 5.38 9.24 -13.46
C SER A 99 6.03 7.88 -13.20
N ILE A 100 6.71 7.33 -14.20
CA ILE A 100 7.32 5.99 -14.13
C ILE A 100 8.29 5.87 -12.93
N GLU A 101 9.23 6.80 -12.77
CA GLU A 101 10.22 6.74 -11.69
C GLU A 101 9.61 6.93 -10.29
N ALA A 102 8.62 7.81 -10.16
CA ALA A 102 7.89 7.97 -8.91
C ALA A 102 7.06 6.71 -8.59
N ARG A 103 6.42 6.10 -9.59
CA ARG A 103 5.69 4.83 -9.45
C ARG A 103 6.60 3.71 -8.95
N LEU A 104 7.78 3.53 -9.55
CA LEU A 104 8.76 2.52 -9.13
C LEU A 104 9.19 2.71 -7.66
N SER A 105 9.35 3.97 -7.22
CA SER A 105 9.66 4.28 -5.83
C SER A 105 8.52 3.91 -4.89
N PHE A 106 7.28 4.15 -5.30
CA PHE A 106 6.09 3.74 -4.55
C PHE A 106 5.89 2.23 -4.54
N GLU A 107 6.14 1.52 -5.65
CA GLU A 107 6.08 0.06 -5.72
C GLU A 107 7.11 -0.60 -4.76
N ARG A 108 8.33 -0.07 -4.71
CA ARG A 108 9.35 -0.48 -3.72
C ARG A 108 8.86 -0.26 -2.29
N HIS A 109 8.28 0.89 -2.02
CA HIS A 109 7.74 1.21 -0.71
C HIS A 109 6.55 0.29 -0.33
N VAL A 110 5.66 -0.02 -1.29
CA VAL A 110 4.57 -1.01 -1.11
C VAL A 110 5.12 -2.38 -0.74
N LEU A 111 6.20 -2.82 -1.40
CA LEU A 111 6.85 -4.10 -1.10
C LEU A 111 7.28 -4.18 0.37
N GLU A 112 7.83 -3.09 0.92
CA GLU A 112 8.23 -3.00 2.32
C GLU A 112 7.04 -2.93 3.28
N LEU A 113 5.94 -2.29 2.85
CA LEU A 113 4.70 -2.12 3.61
C LEU A 113 3.81 -3.36 3.69
N LEU A 114 4.09 -4.43 2.92
CA LEU A 114 3.25 -5.64 2.88
C LEU A 114 2.87 -6.23 4.25
N PRO A 115 3.74 -6.26 5.28
CA PRO A 115 3.38 -6.69 6.62
C PRO A 115 2.22 -5.90 7.23
N TYR A 116 2.03 -4.64 6.86
CA TYR A 116 0.95 -3.80 7.36
C TYR A 116 -0.34 -3.97 6.55
N TYR A 117 -0.23 -4.19 5.24
CA TYR A 117 -1.38 -4.49 4.39
C TYR A 117 -2.09 -5.79 4.79
N GLN A 118 -1.38 -6.76 5.38
CA GLN A 118 -1.97 -8.02 5.85
C GLN A 118 -3.09 -7.83 6.87
N VAL A 119 -3.03 -6.76 7.66
CA VAL A 119 -4.04 -6.43 8.68
C VAL A 119 -5.35 -5.94 8.04
N PHE A 120 -5.29 -5.48 6.78
CA PHE A 120 -6.41 -4.90 6.05
C PHE A 120 -6.71 -5.72 4.78
N PRO A 121 -7.45 -6.84 4.87
CA PRO A 121 -7.63 -7.75 3.74
C PRO A 121 -8.21 -7.10 2.48
N HIS A 122 -9.05 -6.06 2.63
CA HIS A 122 -9.54 -5.28 1.49
C HIS A 122 -8.41 -4.53 0.76
N LEU A 123 -7.46 -3.92 1.49
CA LEU A 123 -6.32 -3.23 0.90
C LEU A 123 -5.31 -4.20 0.30
N LEU A 124 -5.07 -5.33 0.96
CA LEU A 124 -4.21 -6.39 0.42
C LEU A 124 -4.74 -6.92 -0.93
N LYS A 125 -6.06 -7.19 -1.02
CA LYS A 125 -6.69 -7.59 -2.29
C LYS A 125 -6.52 -6.54 -3.39
N ARG A 126 -6.58 -5.24 -3.05
CA ARG A 126 -6.34 -4.15 -4.02
C ARG A 126 -4.91 -4.15 -4.53
N ILE A 127 -3.90 -4.36 -3.68
CA ILE A 127 -2.50 -4.48 -4.11
C ILE A 127 -2.31 -5.66 -5.04
N ILE A 128 -2.87 -6.82 -4.69
CA ILE A 128 -2.73 -8.02 -5.51
C ILE A 128 -3.29 -7.77 -6.90
N ARG A 129 -4.50 -7.17 -7.00
CA ARG A 129 -5.10 -6.81 -8.29
C ARG A 129 -4.24 -5.81 -9.08
N TYR A 130 -3.77 -4.75 -8.42
CA TYR A 130 -2.88 -3.77 -9.03
C TYR A 130 -1.60 -4.43 -9.56
N SER A 131 -0.97 -5.31 -8.78
CA SER A 131 0.29 -5.96 -9.16
C SER A 131 0.10 -6.96 -10.31
N ILE A 132 -1.03 -7.67 -10.37
CA ILE A 132 -1.37 -8.51 -11.54
C ILE A 132 -1.49 -7.64 -12.80
N GLN A 133 -2.16 -6.49 -12.68
CA GLN A 133 -2.36 -5.58 -13.80
C GLN A 133 -1.04 -4.98 -14.29
N GLU A 134 -0.19 -4.48 -13.39
CA GLU A 134 1.12 -3.93 -13.78
C GLU A 134 2.05 -5.01 -14.33
N TRP A 135 2.04 -6.23 -13.79
CA TRP A 135 2.78 -7.36 -14.36
C TRP A 135 2.40 -7.63 -15.83
N HIS A 136 1.10 -7.59 -16.13
CA HIS A 136 0.58 -7.82 -17.48
C HIS A 136 0.88 -6.65 -18.42
N SER A 137 0.52 -5.44 -18.01
CA SER A 137 0.31 -4.31 -18.92
C SER A 137 1.43 -3.29 -18.94
N SER A 138 2.34 -3.32 -17.97
CA SER A 138 3.42 -2.33 -17.89
C SER A 138 4.44 -2.53 -19.02
N GLN A 139 4.80 -1.48 -19.76
CA GLN A 139 5.90 -1.57 -20.74
C GLN A 139 7.28 -1.48 -20.07
N GLU A 140 7.32 -1.13 -18.77
CA GLU A 140 8.55 -0.97 -18.00
C GLU A 140 8.90 -2.28 -17.27
N GLU A 141 10.04 -2.89 -17.63
CA GLU A 141 10.49 -4.15 -17.05
C GLU A 141 10.68 -4.05 -15.52
N ARG A 142 11.22 -2.94 -15.03
CA ARG A 142 11.42 -2.70 -13.58
C ARG A 142 10.11 -2.78 -12.80
N SER A 143 9.02 -2.25 -13.36
CA SER A 143 7.68 -2.29 -12.73
C SER A 143 7.08 -3.69 -12.75
N ARG A 144 7.32 -4.47 -13.83
CA ARG A 144 6.94 -5.90 -13.85
C ARG A 144 7.67 -6.68 -12.75
N VAL A 145 8.99 -6.51 -12.63
CA VAL A 145 9.78 -7.19 -11.59
C VAL A 145 9.27 -6.84 -10.18
N LEU A 146 9.04 -5.55 -9.91
CA LEU A 146 8.50 -5.12 -8.62
C LEU A 146 7.11 -5.69 -8.35
N SER A 147 6.23 -5.70 -9.36
CA SER A 147 4.90 -6.30 -9.26
C SER A 147 4.96 -7.79 -8.92
N PHE A 148 5.87 -8.54 -9.54
CA PHE A 148 6.11 -9.95 -9.20
C PHE A 148 6.60 -10.12 -7.76
N LEU A 149 7.56 -9.31 -7.32
CA LEU A 149 8.07 -9.35 -5.95
C LEU A 149 6.96 -9.05 -4.92
N ILE A 150 6.09 -8.08 -5.22
CA ILE A 150 4.94 -7.74 -4.39
C ILE A 150 3.99 -8.94 -4.29
N LEU A 151 3.65 -9.58 -5.41
CA LEU A 151 2.80 -10.78 -5.43
C LEU A 151 3.42 -11.93 -4.63
N TYR A 152 4.70 -12.22 -4.87
CA TYR A 152 5.42 -13.28 -4.19
C TYR A 152 5.44 -13.06 -2.66
N ARG A 153 5.74 -11.85 -2.23
CA ARG A 153 5.82 -11.52 -0.81
C ARG A 153 4.44 -11.44 -0.17
N ALA A 154 3.41 -10.98 -0.87
CA ALA A 154 2.03 -11.00 -0.40
C ALA A 154 1.57 -12.44 -0.09
N ILE A 155 1.88 -13.41 -0.97
CA ILE A 155 1.59 -14.83 -0.74
C ILE A 155 2.28 -15.34 0.53
N ARG A 156 3.57 -15.00 0.72
CA ARG A 156 4.33 -15.41 1.92
C ARG A 156 3.73 -14.84 3.20
N VAL A 157 3.34 -13.57 3.20
CA VAL A 157 2.70 -12.91 4.35
C VAL A 157 1.35 -13.55 4.68
N ILE A 158 0.51 -13.82 3.67
CA ILE A 158 -0.77 -14.54 3.86
C ILE A 158 -0.52 -15.93 4.47
N ARG A 159 0.45 -16.68 3.95
CA ARG A 159 0.78 -18.03 4.43
C ARG A 159 1.27 -18.03 5.89
N SER A 160 2.01 -17.01 6.29
CA SER A 160 2.49 -16.86 7.68
C SER A 160 1.34 -16.62 8.68
N ASN A 161 0.18 -16.18 8.19
CA ASN A 161 -0.96 -15.81 9.03
C ASN A 161 -2.08 -16.86 8.95
N LYS A 162 -1.97 -17.91 9.78
CA LYS A 162 -2.92 -19.05 9.83
C LYS A 162 -4.40 -18.66 9.99
N ASN A 163 -4.70 -17.46 10.48
CA ASN A 163 -6.05 -17.00 10.79
C ASN A 163 -6.76 -16.28 9.62
N HIS A 164 -6.07 -16.06 8.50
CA HIS A 164 -6.55 -15.13 7.47
C HIS A 164 -7.18 -15.78 6.23
N MET A 165 -6.80 -17.02 5.94
CA MET A 165 -7.22 -17.71 4.73
C MET A 165 -7.05 -19.22 4.94
N THR A 166 -8.07 -20.01 4.57
CA THR A 166 -7.95 -21.46 4.63
C THR A 166 -6.88 -21.94 3.65
N HIS A 167 -6.24 -23.09 3.93
CA HIS A 167 -5.21 -23.65 3.05
C HIS A 167 -5.72 -23.82 1.61
N THR A 168 -7.00 -24.18 1.45
CA THR A 168 -7.67 -24.35 0.15
C THR A 168 -7.85 -23.04 -0.61
N GLU A 169 -8.26 -21.96 0.06
CA GLU A 169 -8.37 -20.63 -0.56
C GLU A 169 -7.01 -20.05 -0.96
N LEU A 170 -5.97 -20.31 -0.18
CA LEU A 170 -4.61 -19.93 -0.52
C LEU A 170 -4.13 -20.67 -1.77
N GLN A 171 -4.37 -21.99 -1.82
CA GLN A 171 -4.04 -22.82 -2.98
C GLN A 171 -4.76 -22.34 -4.25
N THR A 172 -6.06 -22.02 -4.16
CA THR A 172 -6.80 -21.49 -5.33
C THR A 172 -6.30 -20.11 -5.75
N LEU A 173 -5.96 -19.22 -4.80
CA LEU A 173 -5.36 -17.92 -5.10
C LEU A 173 -3.99 -18.05 -5.77
N ILE A 174 -3.11 -18.91 -5.25
CA ILE A 174 -1.80 -19.18 -5.84
C ILE A 174 -1.96 -19.76 -7.26
N ASN A 175 -2.83 -20.75 -7.44
CA ASN A 175 -3.10 -21.34 -8.75
C ASN A 175 -3.68 -20.32 -9.73
N HIS A 176 -4.57 -19.43 -9.27
CA HIS A 176 -5.08 -18.35 -10.09
C HIS A 176 -3.98 -17.39 -10.51
N LEU A 177 -3.13 -16.96 -9.57
CA LEU A 177 -1.98 -16.08 -9.84
C LEU A 177 -1.00 -16.73 -10.83
N LEU A 178 -0.61 -18.00 -10.59
CA LEU A 178 0.29 -18.74 -11.48
C LEU A 178 -0.30 -18.87 -12.89
N ARG A 179 -1.60 -19.15 -13.02
CA ARG A 179 -2.27 -19.17 -14.33
C ARG A 179 -2.22 -17.80 -15.01
N GLN A 180 -2.50 -16.72 -14.28
CA GLN A 180 -2.42 -15.36 -14.83
C GLN A 180 -0.99 -15.01 -15.28
N LEU A 181 0.02 -15.33 -14.46
CA LEU A 181 1.44 -15.12 -14.79
C LEU A 181 1.88 -15.96 -16.01
N TYR A 182 1.44 -17.23 -16.10
CA TYR A 182 1.77 -18.10 -17.21
C TYR A 182 1.11 -17.66 -18.52
N MET A 183 -0.19 -17.35 -18.50
CA MET A 183 -0.91 -16.92 -19.70
C MET A 183 -0.34 -15.61 -20.25
N THR A 184 0.08 -14.70 -19.37
CA THR A 184 0.73 -13.44 -19.79
C THR A 184 2.11 -13.66 -20.39
N TYR A 185 2.91 -14.55 -19.82
CA TYR A 185 4.19 -14.95 -20.40
C TYR A 185 3.99 -15.58 -21.79
N ALA A 186 3.05 -16.52 -21.92
CA ALA A 186 2.78 -17.20 -23.19
C ALA A 186 2.23 -16.27 -24.29
N VAL A 187 1.47 -15.24 -23.93
CA VAL A 187 1.01 -14.20 -24.87
C VAL A 187 2.18 -13.31 -25.29
N THR A 188 3.01 -12.88 -24.34
CA THR A 188 4.18 -12.04 -24.60
C THR A 188 5.21 -12.76 -25.49
N SER A 189 5.42 -14.06 -25.27
CA SER A 189 6.35 -14.87 -26.09
C SER A 189 5.88 -15.03 -27.54
N LYS A 190 4.55 -15.04 -27.78
CA LYS A 190 3.98 -15.13 -29.13
C LYS A 190 4.03 -13.81 -29.89
N ASN A 191 4.00 -12.68 -29.20
CA ASN A 191 4.07 -11.35 -29.81
C ASN A 191 5.51 -10.91 -30.16
N ASN A 192 6.51 -11.62 -29.65
CA ASN A 192 7.94 -11.35 -29.89
C ASN A 192 8.56 -12.31 -30.95
N GLN A 193 7.73 -13.09 -31.66
CA GLN A 193 8.10 -13.89 -32.84
C GLN A 193 7.49 -13.26 -34.10
#